data_AF-A0A378TCX7-F1
#
_entry.id   AF-A0A378TCX7-F1
#
_cell.length_a   1.000
_cell.length_b   1.000
_cell.length_c   1.000
_cell.angle_alpha   90.00
_cell.angle_beta   90.00
_cell.angle_gamma   90.00
#
_symmetry.space_group_name_H-M   'P 1'
#
loop_
_entity.id
_entity.type
_entity.pdbx_description
1 polymer ?
#
loop_
_entity_poly.entity_id
_entity_poly.type
_entity_poly.pdbx_seq_one_letter_code
_entity_poly.pdbx_strand_id
1 'polypeptide(L)'
;MRDLKVVGLDVDGRHILLEDDDARGPADTYRLRINDKLRAAVRGDKARLEQTQMDIEVTSVLRPKDIQARIRAGASVEQLAKSAGVEISRVERFAHPVLLERARAAELAGAAHPVLADGPSVLTLIETVTTAFVARGLSTEASSWDAWRNEDGRWTVQLAWKAGRSDNLAHFRFTPGAHGGTVTAVDDAAQELVNPHFERPLRSVAPLAQLDFSAVPAPPAAQPAASEPEPTAEPEAPAPEEPAQRPARARKAKPTIPAWEDVLLGVRSSGDR
;
A
#
# COMPACT_ATOMS: atom_id res chain seq x y z
N MET A 1 -27.09 -3.64 -44.89
CA MET A 1 -27.66 -3.53 -43.53
C MET A 1 -28.81 -4.51 -43.48
N ARG A 2 -28.96 -5.29 -42.41
CA ARG A 2 -30.17 -6.09 -42.19
C ARG A 2 -31.11 -5.27 -41.33
N ASP A 3 -32.38 -5.24 -41.70
CA ASP A 3 -33.39 -4.50 -40.96
C ASP A 3 -33.95 -5.39 -39.86
N LEU A 4 -34.05 -4.84 -38.65
CA LEU A 4 -34.56 -5.55 -37.49
C LEU A 4 -35.94 -5.01 -37.13
N LYS A 5 -36.89 -5.92 -36.91
CA LYS A 5 -38.25 -5.62 -36.48
C LYS A 5 -38.34 -5.67 -34.95
N VAL A 6 -39.07 -4.72 -34.37
CA VAL A 6 -39.37 -4.72 -32.92
C VAL A 6 -40.51 -5.70 -32.66
N VAL A 7 -40.25 -6.75 -31.89
CA VAL A 7 -41.24 -7.78 -31.51
C VAL A 7 -41.98 -7.36 -30.24
N GLY A 8 -41.26 -6.81 -29.26
CA GLY A 8 -41.86 -6.42 -27.99
C GLY A 8 -40.85 -6.00 -26.91
N LEU A 9 -41.36 -5.80 -25.71
CA LEU A 9 -40.57 -5.55 -24.51
C LEU A 9 -40.23 -6.87 -23.82
N ASP A 10 -39.00 -6.97 -23.34
CA ASP A 10 -38.55 -8.07 -22.49
C ASP A 10 -39.24 -8.02 -21.11
N VAL A 11 -39.26 -9.16 -20.41
CA VAL A 11 -39.97 -9.35 -19.13
C VAL A 11 -39.54 -8.34 -18.06
N ASP A 12 -38.28 -7.90 -18.12
CA ASP A 12 -37.71 -6.91 -17.21
C ASP A 12 -38.14 -5.45 -17.51
N GLY A 13 -38.78 -5.19 -18.66
CA GLY A 13 -39.13 -3.86 -19.15
C GLY A 13 -37.94 -2.95 -19.48
N ARG A 14 -36.71 -3.44 -19.33
CA ARG A 14 -35.45 -2.69 -19.57
C ARG A 14 -34.82 -2.97 -20.93
N HIS A 15 -35.35 -3.94 -21.68
CA HIS A 15 -34.81 -4.34 -22.97
C HIS A 15 -35.94 -4.50 -23.99
N ILE A 16 -35.61 -4.24 -25.25
CA ILE A 16 -36.47 -4.44 -26.41
C ILE A 16 -35.96 -5.68 -27.15
N LEU A 17 -36.89 -6.55 -27.51
CA LEU A 17 -36.64 -7.74 -28.31
C LEU A 17 -36.79 -7.35 -29.79
N LEU A 18 -35.76 -7.65 -30.55
CA LEU A 18 -35.62 -7.38 -31.98
C LEU A 18 -35.48 -8.71 -32.72
N GLU A 19 -36.03 -8.80 -33.91
CA GLU A 19 -35.98 -9.99 -34.77
C GLU A 19 -35.53 -9.58 -36.17
N ASP A 20 -34.78 -10.43 -36.87
CA ASP A 20 -34.34 -10.18 -38.25
C ASP A 20 -35.53 -10.27 -39.22
N ASP A 21 -35.81 -9.19 -39.96
CA ASP A 21 -37.00 -9.08 -40.83
C ASP A 21 -36.86 -9.95 -42.10
N ASP A 22 -35.63 -10.33 -42.47
CA ASP A 22 -35.29 -11.05 -43.71
C ASP A 22 -34.97 -12.55 -43.51
N ALA A 23 -35.23 -13.10 -42.32
CA ALA A 23 -34.90 -14.49 -42.02
C ALA A 23 -35.83 -15.49 -42.73
N ARG A 24 -35.32 -16.20 -43.75
CA ARG A 24 -35.93 -17.41 -44.36
C ARG A 24 -35.80 -18.68 -43.49
N GLY A 25 -35.37 -18.54 -42.24
CA GLY A 25 -35.12 -19.61 -41.26
C GLY A 25 -35.57 -19.21 -39.85
N PRO A 26 -35.26 -19.99 -38.80
CA PRO A 26 -35.64 -19.63 -37.43
C PRO A 26 -35.07 -18.27 -37.08
N ALA A 27 -35.93 -17.37 -36.63
CA ALA A 27 -35.58 -15.97 -36.52
C ALA A 27 -34.71 -15.72 -35.28
N ASP A 28 -33.52 -15.17 -35.52
CA ASP A 28 -32.60 -14.80 -34.44
C ASP A 28 -33.19 -13.62 -33.66
N THR A 29 -33.39 -13.83 -32.36
CA THR A 29 -33.87 -12.78 -31.46
C THR A 29 -32.69 -12.05 -30.82
N TYR A 30 -32.64 -10.73 -31.01
CA TYR A 30 -31.63 -9.84 -30.44
C TYR A 30 -32.24 -9.01 -29.31
N ARG A 31 -31.47 -8.81 -28.23
CA ARG A 31 -31.90 -8.02 -27.06
C ARG A 31 -31.16 -6.68 -27.04
N LEU A 32 -31.91 -5.57 -27.10
CA LEU A 32 -31.35 -4.22 -27.03
C LEU A 32 -31.75 -3.53 -25.73
N ARG A 33 -30.77 -3.03 -24.97
CA ARG A 33 -31.04 -2.33 -23.71
C ARG A 33 -31.61 -0.93 -23.95
N ILE A 34 -32.67 -0.60 -23.23
CA ILE A 34 -33.24 0.76 -23.21
C ILE A 34 -32.32 1.64 -22.37
N ASN A 35 -31.51 2.46 -23.03
CA ASN A 35 -30.69 3.51 -22.41
C ASN A 35 -31.09 4.88 -22.95
N ASP A 36 -30.54 5.95 -22.36
CA ASP A 36 -30.86 7.31 -22.78
C ASP A 36 -30.42 7.60 -24.23
N LYS A 37 -29.43 6.85 -24.75
CA LYS A 37 -29.01 6.89 -26.16
C LYS A 37 -30.13 6.38 -27.08
N LEU A 38 -30.72 5.23 -26.80
CA LEU A 38 -31.85 4.70 -27.59
C LEU A 38 -33.06 5.62 -27.52
N ARG A 39 -33.36 6.19 -26.34
CA ARG A 39 -34.45 7.16 -26.16
C ARG A 39 -34.21 8.45 -26.95
N ALA A 40 -32.99 8.95 -26.97
CA ALA A 40 -32.61 10.14 -27.74
C ALA A 40 -32.66 9.86 -29.26
N ALA A 41 -32.24 8.67 -29.69
CA ALA A 41 -32.31 8.24 -31.09
C ALA A 41 -33.75 8.13 -31.61
N VAL A 42 -34.66 7.52 -30.83
CA VAL A 42 -36.08 7.39 -31.20
C VAL A 42 -36.78 8.76 -31.26
N ARG A 43 -36.38 9.72 -30.41
CA ARG A 43 -36.93 11.09 -30.43
C ARG A 43 -36.38 11.96 -31.58
N GLY A 44 -35.40 11.47 -32.33
CA GLY A 44 -34.75 12.23 -33.40
C GLY A 44 -33.83 13.35 -32.90
N ASP A 45 -33.49 13.33 -31.61
CA ASP A 45 -32.79 14.42 -30.93
C ASP A 45 -31.27 14.24 -31.07
N LYS A 46 -30.78 14.46 -32.31
CA LYS A 46 -29.36 14.29 -32.68
C LYS A 46 -28.41 15.11 -31.80
N ALA A 47 -28.83 16.29 -31.36
CA ALA A 47 -28.05 17.13 -30.45
C ALA A 47 -27.83 16.46 -29.07
N ARG A 48 -28.86 15.79 -28.54
CA ARG A 48 -28.75 15.07 -27.26
C ARG A 48 -27.94 13.78 -27.40
N LEU A 49 -28.03 13.11 -28.55
CA LEU A 49 -27.18 11.97 -28.89
C LEU A 49 -25.70 12.34 -28.98
N GLU A 50 -25.36 13.43 -29.66
CA GLU A 50 -23.99 13.96 -29.75
C GLU A 50 -23.49 14.45 -28.39
N GLN A 51 -24.32 15.14 -27.59
CA GLN A 51 -23.96 15.52 -26.22
C GLN A 51 -23.68 14.29 -25.34
N THR A 52 -24.51 13.25 -25.41
CA THR A 52 -24.30 12.02 -24.63
C THR A 52 -23.07 11.25 -25.12
N GLN A 53 -22.79 11.25 -26.44
CA GLN A 53 -21.62 10.63 -27.02
C GLN A 53 -20.33 11.39 -26.68
N MET A 54 -20.36 12.72 -26.72
CA MET A 54 -19.30 13.59 -26.22
C MET A 54 -19.11 13.41 -24.71
N ASP A 55 -20.17 13.28 -23.91
CA ASP A 55 -20.06 13.02 -22.47
C ASP A 55 -19.41 11.65 -22.18
N ILE A 56 -19.67 10.63 -23.00
CA ILE A 56 -19.09 9.28 -22.88
C ILE A 56 -17.64 9.25 -23.38
N GLU A 57 -17.29 9.92 -24.48
CA GLU A 57 -15.91 10.04 -24.94
C GLU A 57 -15.07 10.95 -24.02
N VAL A 58 -15.66 12.01 -23.45
CA VAL A 58 -15.05 12.84 -22.40
C VAL A 58 -14.93 12.08 -21.09
N THR A 59 -15.70 11.02 -20.84
CA THR A 59 -15.48 10.12 -19.69
C THR A 59 -14.15 9.36 -19.78
N SER A 60 -13.55 9.22 -20.97
CA SER A 60 -12.18 8.72 -21.12
C SER A 60 -11.09 9.73 -20.70
N VAL A 61 -11.49 10.96 -20.36
CA VAL A 61 -10.58 12.04 -19.98
C VAL A 61 -10.96 12.52 -18.58
N LEU A 62 -10.04 12.38 -17.61
CA LEU A 62 -10.24 12.81 -16.22
C LEU A 62 -10.93 14.19 -16.14
N ARG A 63 -12.07 14.25 -15.44
CA ARG A 63 -12.78 15.51 -15.22
C ARG A 63 -11.98 16.37 -14.23
N PRO A 64 -12.02 17.72 -14.34
CA PRO A 64 -11.33 18.60 -13.40
C PRO A 64 -11.66 18.31 -11.92
N LYS A 65 -12.92 17.97 -11.63
CA LYS A 65 -13.37 17.59 -10.29
C LYS A 65 -12.68 16.31 -9.78
N ASP A 66 -12.47 15.32 -10.65
CA ASP A 66 -11.82 14.06 -10.29
C ASP A 66 -10.33 14.27 -10.09
N ILE A 67 -9.69 15.12 -10.89
CA ILE A 67 -8.31 15.55 -10.69
C ILE A 67 -8.16 16.16 -9.30
N GLN A 68 -8.99 17.16 -8.98
CA GLN A 68 -8.94 17.85 -7.69
C GLN A 68 -9.22 16.92 -6.52
N ALA A 69 -10.20 16.01 -6.64
CA ALA A 69 -10.52 15.04 -5.60
C ALA A 69 -9.34 14.10 -5.33
N ARG A 70 -8.71 13.55 -6.38
CA ARG A 70 -7.55 12.65 -6.24
C ARG A 70 -6.32 13.36 -5.67
N ILE A 71 -6.02 14.58 -6.12
CA ILE A 71 -4.93 15.38 -5.55
C ILE A 71 -5.21 15.73 -4.10
N ARG A 72 -6.46 16.05 -3.72
CA ARG A 72 -6.85 16.32 -2.33
C ARG A 72 -6.71 15.08 -1.43
N ALA A 73 -6.89 13.89 -2.00
CA ALA A 73 -6.68 12.61 -1.33
C ALA A 73 -5.20 12.19 -1.23
N GLY A 74 -4.25 13.01 -1.69
CA GLY A 74 -2.81 12.79 -1.54
C GLY A 74 -2.09 12.28 -2.79
N ALA A 75 -2.78 12.08 -3.92
CA ALA A 75 -2.09 11.72 -5.16
C ALA A 75 -1.12 12.84 -5.60
N SER A 76 0.05 12.47 -6.11
CA SER A 76 0.93 13.42 -6.79
C SER A 76 0.42 13.70 -8.20
N VAL A 77 0.77 14.86 -8.75
CA VAL A 77 0.41 15.25 -10.12
C VAL A 77 0.94 14.23 -11.13
N GLU A 78 2.19 13.80 -10.97
CA GLU A 78 2.86 12.81 -11.80
C GLU A 78 2.17 11.44 -11.75
N GLN A 79 1.87 10.97 -10.54
CA GLN A 79 1.19 9.70 -10.32
C GLN A 79 -0.20 9.71 -10.94
N LEU A 80 -0.92 10.83 -10.77
CA LEU A 80 -2.24 10.99 -11.34
C LEU A 80 -2.20 11.01 -12.87
N ALA A 81 -1.30 11.80 -13.46
CA ALA A 81 -1.10 11.87 -14.91
C ALA A 81 -0.79 10.49 -15.50
N LYS A 82 0.16 9.77 -14.89
CA LYS A 82 0.53 8.41 -15.28
C LYS A 82 -0.63 7.42 -15.15
N SER A 83 -1.36 7.46 -14.04
CA SER A 83 -2.48 6.53 -13.79
C SER A 83 -3.66 6.71 -14.75
N ALA A 84 -3.84 7.91 -15.28
CA ALA A 84 -4.94 8.24 -16.17
C ALA A 84 -4.54 8.37 -17.64
N GLY A 85 -3.25 8.19 -17.97
CA GLY A 85 -2.75 8.32 -19.34
C GLY A 85 -2.91 9.72 -19.93
N VAL A 86 -2.92 10.76 -19.08
CA VAL A 86 -3.00 12.16 -19.51
C VAL A 86 -1.64 12.84 -19.33
N GLU A 87 -1.42 13.91 -20.09
CA GLU A 87 -0.22 14.73 -19.99
C GLU A 87 -0.19 15.52 -18.66
N ILE A 88 1.01 15.76 -18.13
CA ILE A 88 1.20 16.32 -16.79
C ILE A 88 0.73 17.78 -16.68
N SER A 89 1.03 18.62 -17.67
CA SER A 89 0.63 20.03 -17.73
C SER A 89 -0.90 20.19 -17.69
N ARG A 90 -1.65 19.24 -18.26
CA ARG A 90 -3.12 19.21 -18.14
C ARG A 90 -3.58 19.04 -16.70
N VAL A 91 -2.93 18.17 -15.92
CA VAL A 91 -3.25 17.93 -14.51
C VAL A 91 -2.84 19.13 -13.66
N GLU A 92 -1.66 19.70 -13.90
CA GLU A 92 -1.11 20.86 -13.17
C GLU A 92 -2.05 22.06 -13.15
N ARG A 93 -2.68 22.38 -14.29
CA ARG A 93 -3.63 23.48 -14.42
C ARG A 93 -4.79 23.41 -13.42
N PHE A 94 -5.22 22.19 -13.05
CA PHE A 94 -6.31 21.97 -12.10
C PHE A 94 -5.82 21.60 -10.70
N ALA A 95 -4.56 21.16 -10.57
CA ALA A 95 -3.97 20.74 -9.30
C ALA A 95 -3.56 21.93 -8.43
N HIS A 96 -3.06 23.03 -9.02
CA HIS A 96 -2.47 24.14 -8.27
C HIS A 96 -3.35 24.69 -7.11
N PRO A 97 -4.68 24.89 -7.27
CA PRO A 97 -5.51 25.35 -6.16
C PRO A 97 -5.56 24.37 -4.99
N VAL A 98 -5.57 23.06 -5.30
CA VAL A 98 -5.61 21.99 -4.28
C VAL A 98 -4.24 21.80 -3.64
N LEU A 99 -3.15 21.93 -4.39
CA LEU A 99 -1.80 21.92 -3.84
C LEU A 99 -1.59 23.07 -2.86
N LEU A 100 -2.17 24.25 -3.10
CA LEU A 100 -2.15 25.37 -2.15
C LEU A 100 -2.98 25.08 -0.89
N GLU A 101 -4.14 24.43 -1.04
CA GLU A 101 -4.95 23.95 0.10
C GLU A 101 -4.14 22.99 0.97
N ARG A 102 -3.43 22.05 0.35
CA ARG A 102 -2.55 21.07 1.00
C ARG A 102 -1.36 21.73 1.69
N ALA A 103 -0.68 22.65 1.01
CA ALA A 103 0.42 23.41 1.58
C ALA A 103 -0.03 24.21 2.81
N ARG A 104 -1.17 24.90 2.74
CA ARG A 104 -1.75 25.61 3.89
C ARG A 104 -2.08 24.66 5.04
N ALA A 105 -2.64 23.48 4.75
CA ALA A 105 -2.92 22.50 5.79
C ALA A 105 -1.63 21.98 6.47
N ALA A 106 -0.56 21.80 5.68
CA ALA A 106 0.76 21.44 6.20
C ALA A 106 1.36 22.56 7.06
N GLU A 107 1.24 23.83 6.65
CA GLU A 107 1.66 24.99 7.44
C GLU A 107 0.92 25.05 8.79
N LEU A 108 -0.41 24.91 8.78
CA LEU A 108 -1.22 24.90 10.00
C LEU A 108 -0.84 23.74 10.93
N ALA A 109 -0.57 22.56 10.36
CA ALA A 109 -0.11 21.42 11.13
C ALA A 109 1.30 21.61 11.70
N GLY A 110 2.19 22.27 10.95
CA GLY A 110 3.53 22.63 11.41
C GLY A 110 3.50 23.58 12.61
N ALA A 111 2.52 24.49 12.65
CA ALA A 111 2.28 25.42 13.75
C ALA A 111 1.46 24.80 14.91
N ALA A 112 0.98 23.56 14.78
CA ALA A 112 0.19 22.89 15.81
C ALA A 112 1.08 22.13 16.81
N HIS A 113 0.50 21.74 17.93
CA HIS A 113 1.23 21.15 19.05
C HIS A 113 1.17 19.62 19.02
N PRO A 114 2.32 18.91 18.99
CA PRO A 114 2.37 17.45 19.12
C PRO A 114 1.78 17.00 20.45
N VAL A 115 1.01 15.91 20.45
CA VAL A 115 0.48 15.28 21.67
C VAL A 115 1.41 14.14 22.09
N LEU A 116 2.04 14.30 23.25
CA LEU A 116 2.90 13.32 23.90
C LEU A 116 2.12 12.58 25.01
N ALA A 117 2.79 11.66 25.71
CA ALA A 117 2.20 10.87 26.79
C ALA A 117 1.78 11.72 28.01
N ASP A 118 2.48 12.82 28.25
CA ASP A 118 2.23 13.82 29.30
C ASP A 118 1.28 14.95 28.86
N GLY A 119 0.89 14.99 27.58
CA GLY A 119 -0.05 15.95 27.03
C GLY A 119 0.49 16.69 25.79
N PRO A 120 -0.20 17.75 25.32
CA PRO A 120 0.28 18.58 24.23
C PRO A 120 1.59 19.30 24.60
N SER A 121 2.56 19.25 23.69
CA SER A 121 3.82 19.97 23.81
C SER A 121 3.60 21.48 23.82
N VAL A 122 4.45 22.20 24.54
CA VAL A 122 4.53 23.67 24.45
C VAL A 122 5.09 24.09 23.10
N LEU A 123 6.05 23.33 22.55
CA LEU A 123 6.63 23.60 21.25
C LEU A 123 5.67 23.18 20.14
N THR A 124 5.71 23.94 19.04
CA THR A 124 5.06 23.56 17.79
C THR A 124 5.76 22.34 17.16
N LEU A 125 5.07 21.72 16.20
CA LEU A 125 5.62 20.57 15.48
C LEU A 125 6.92 20.94 14.74
N ILE A 126 6.96 22.09 14.08
CA ILE A 126 8.16 22.57 13.38
C ILE A 126 9.33 22.76 14.36
N GLU A 127 9.11 23.39 15.52
CA GLU A 127 10.15 23.61 16.53
C GLU A 127 10.68 22.29 17.10
N THR A 128 9.76 21.35 17.36
CA THR A 128 10.09 20.02 17.88
C THR A 128 10.95 19.24 16.88
N VAL A 129 10.52 19.19 15.61
CA VAL A 129 11.26 18.52 14.52
C VAL A 129 12.60 19.19 14.29
N THR A 130 12.65 20.52 14.29
CA THR A 130 13.89 21.29 14.10
C THR A 130 14.89 20.96 15.19
N THR A 131 14.45 20.94 16.45
CA THR A 131 15.30 20.57 17.60
C THR A 131 15.82 19.15 17.46
N ALA A 132 14.97 18.19 17.06
CA ALA A 132 15.36 16.81 16.81
C ALA A 132 16.36 16.69 15.65
N PHE A 133 16.19 17.46 14.57
CA PHE A 133 17.12 17.46 13.44
C PHE A 133 18.49 18.00 13.84
N VAL A 134 18.53 19.13 14.54
CA VAL A 134 19.78 19.74 15.03
C VAL A 134 20.51 18.79 15.98
N ALA A 135 19.81 18.19 16.93
CA ALA A 135 20.39 17.21 17.86
C ALA A 135 20.97 15.98 17.15
N ARG A 136 20.45 15.63 15.96
CA ARG A 136 20.88 14.49 15.14
C ARG A 136 21.86 14.87 14.03
N GLY A 137 22.26 16.14 13.92
CA GLY A 137 23.13 16.62 12.84
C GLY A 137 22.49 16.52 11.45
N LEU A 138 21.16 16.56 11.36
CA LEU A 138 20.41 16.54 10.11
C LEU A 138 20.18 17.96 9.58
N SER A 139 20.06 18.09 8.26
CA SER A 139 19.71 19.37 7.62
C SER A 139 18.22 19.65 7.76
N THR A 140 17.86 20.85 8.21
CA THR A 140 16.49 21.37 8.28
C THR A 140 15.98 21.87 6.94
N GLU A 141 16.86 22.45 6.13
CA GLU A 141 16.57 23.04 4.81
C GLU A 141 16.14 21.99 3.77
N ALA A 142 16.64 20.76 3.90
CA ALA A 142 16.35 19.66 2.97
C ALA A 142 15.09 18.86 3.34
N SER A 143 14.15 19.48 4.06
CA SER A 143 12.88 18.87 4.45
C SER A 143 11.69 19.48 3.71
N SER A 144 10.72 18.65 3.36
CA SER A 144 9.49 19.09 2.71
C SER A 144 8.27 18.59 3.48
N TRP A 145 7.25 19.43 3.51
CA TRP A 145 6.00 19.19 4.20
C TRP A 145 4.86 19.13 3.19
N ASP A 146 3.98 18.17 3.40
CA ASP A 146 2.78 18.00 2.59
C ASP A 146 1.64 17.53 3.49
N ALA A 147 0.41 17.80 3.10
CA ALA A 147 -0.76 17.35 3.82
C ALA A 147 -1.88 16.98 2.86
N TRP A 148 -2.71 16.02 3.25
CA TRP A 148 -3.88 15.63 2.48
C TRP A 148 -5.00 15.17 3.42
N ARG A 149 -6.21 15.14 2.88
CA ARG A 149 -7.38 14.73 3.62
C ARG A 149 -7.76 13.32 3.18
N ASN A 150 -7.75 12.37 4.11
CA ASN A 150 -8.18 11.00 3.86
C ASN A 150 -9.69 10.97 3.56
N GLU A 151 -10.19 9.86 3.01
CA GLU A 151 -11.62 9.65 2.75
C GLU A 151 -12.47 9.82 4.02
N ASP A 152 -11.91 9.47 5.18
CA ASP A 152 -12.53 9.67 6.51
C ASP A 152 -12.61 11.14 6.96
N GLY A 153 -12.14 12.08 6.14
CA GLY A 153 -12.13 13.51 6.46
C GLY A 153 -11.03 13.95 7.43
N ARG A 154 -10.12 13.05 7.82
CA ARG A 154 -8.96 13.35 8.70
C ARG A 154 -7.77 13.85 7.90
N TRP A 155 -7.02 14.80 8.45
CA TRP A 155 -5.80 15.32 7.84
C TRP A 155 -4.61 14.44 8.20
N THR A 156 -3.91 13.97 7.17
CA THR A 156 -2.58 13.36 7.28
C THR A 156 -1.56 14.38 6.79
N VAL A 157 -0.49 14.53 7.54
CA VAL A 157 0.62 15.43 7.25
C VAL A 157 1.85 14.57 7.13
N GLN A 158 2.61 14.74 6.07
CA GLN A 158 3.83 14.02 5.80
C GLN A 158 5.00 15.00 5.84
N LEU A 159 6.00 14.65 6.62
CA LEU A 159 7.32 15.25 6.57
C LEU A 159 8.25 14.31 5.81
N ALA A 160 8.89 14.81 4.77
CA ALA A 160 9.93 14.10 4.02
C ALA A 160 11.28 14.76 4.23
N TRP A 161 12.33 13.97 4.44
CA TRP A 161 13.71 14.48 4.53
C TRP A 161 14.74 13.44 4.10
N LYS A 162 15.92 13.93 3.72
CA LYS A 162 17.08 13.09 3.40
C LYS A 162 18.00 12.97 4.62
N ALA A 163 18.39 11.75 4.96
CA ALA A 163 19.47 11.48 5.91
C ALA A 163 20.56 10.67 5.20
N GLY A 164 21.66 11.33 4.84
CA GLY A 164 22.70 10.73 3.99
C GLY A 164 22.13 10.32 2.62
N ARG A 165 22.03 9.01 2.38
CA ARG A 165 21.46 8.44 1.13
C ARG A 165 20.03 7.92 1.30
N SER A 166 19.47 8.01 2.49
CA SER A 166 18.12 7.50 2.79
C SER A 166 17.08 8.60 2.65
N ASP A 167 16.00 8.28 1.94
CA ASP A 167 14.72 9.00 1.99
C ASP A 167 13.96 8.56 3.23
N ASN A 168 13.55 9.52 4.05
CA ASN A 168 12.75 9.25 5.24
C ASN A 168 11.44 10.00 5.14
N LEU A 169 10.40 9.37 5.67
CA LEU A 169 9.07 9.94 5.77
C LEU A 169 8.59 9.76 7.21
N ALA A 170 7.86 10.74 7.70
CA ALA A 170 7.17 10.70 8.97
C ALA A 170 5.75 11.21 8.77
N HIS A 171 4.78 10.48 9.31
CA HIS A 171 3.37 10.80 9.16
C HIS A 171 2.75 11.23 10.48
N PHE A 172 1.96 12.29 10.39
CA PHE A 172 1.27 12.88 11.50
C PHE A 172 -0.21 13.07 11.17
N ARG A 173 -1.06 12.93 12.18
CA ARG A 173 -2.49 13.25 12.06
C ARG A 173 -2.76 14.60 12.70
N PHE A 174 -3.28 15.53 11.91
CA PHE A 174 -3.60 16.88 12.33
C PHE A 174 -5.08 17.04 12.68
N THR A 175 -5.35 17.63 13.84
CA THR A 175 -6.69 17.99 14.30
C THR A 175 -6.76 19.50 14.53
N PRO A 176 -7.45 20.27 13.67
CA PRO A 176 -7.63 21.71 13.86
C PRO A 176 -8.32 22.03 15.19
N GLY A 177 -7.92 23.13 15.84
CA GLY A 177 -8.49 23.56 17.12
C GLY A 177 -8.28 25.05 17.38
N ALA A 178 -8.87 25.57 18.46
CA ALA A 178 -8.86 26.99 18.79
C ALA A 178 -7.45 27.58 19.03
N HIS A 179 -6.48 26.74 19.41
CA HIS A 179 -5.10 27.13 19.70
C HIS A 179 -4.12 26.62 18.63
N GLY A 180 -4.48 26.72 17.35
CA GLY A 180 -3.65 26.21 16.24
C GLY A 180 -3.84 24.71 15.97
N GLY A 181 -4.35 23.95 16.93
CA GLY A 181 -4.69 22.54 16.80
C GLY A 181 -3.65 21.61 17.40
N THR A 182 -3.86 20.30 17.23
CA THR A 182 -2.99 19.27 17.78
C THR A 182 -2.55 18.29 16.71
N VAL A 183 -1.39 17.68 16.92
CA VAL A 183 -0.79 16.72 16.02
C VAL A 183 -0.47 15.43 16.76
N THR A 184 -0.80 14.29 16.17
CA THR A 184 -0.52 12.97 16.74
C THR A 184 0.37 12.19 15.78
N ALA A 185 1.48 11.64 16.25
CA ALA A 185 2.37 10.84 15.42
C ALA A 185 1.70 9.50 15.03
N VAL A 186 1.78 9.13 13.75
CA VAL A 186 1.09 7.97 13.18
C VAL A 186 2.04 6.78 13.00
N ASP A 187 3.31 7.05 12.69
CA ASP A 187 4.34 6.03 12.48
C ASP A 187 5.54 6.20 13.42
N ASP A 188 6.41 5.20 13.42
CA ASP A 188 7.60 5.19 14.28
C ASP A 188 8.50 6.39 14.00
N ALA A 189 8.70 6.77 12.73
CA ALA A 189 9.54 7.90 12.37
C ALA A 189 9.02 9.23 12.95
N ALA A 190 7.70 9.44 12.94
CA ALA A 190 7.05 10.57 13.59
C ALA A 190 7.19 10.52 15.11
N GLN A 191 6.98 9.35 15.72
CA GLN A 191 7.13 9.15 17.17
C GLN A 191 8.56 9.45 17.62
N GLU A 192 9.55 8.98 16.87
CA GLU A 192 10.96 9.27 17.11
C GLU A 192 11.24 10.77 17.05
N LEU A 193 10.63 11.52 16.13
CA LEU A 193 10.87 12.96 16.00
C LEU A 193 10.24 13.80 17.12
N VAL A 194 9.05 13.43 17.60
CA VAL A 194 8.35 14.22 18.62
C VAL A 194 8.75 13.86 20.05
N ASN A 195 9.37 12.70 20.25
CA ASN A 195 9.83 12.29 21.57
C ASN A 195 11.16 12.97 21.93
N PRO A 196 11.19 13.89 22.92
CA PRO A 196 12.41 14.61 23.29
C PRO A 196 13.47 13.72 23.93
N HIS A 197 13.08 12.56 24.48
CA HIS A 197 13.97 11.59 25.12
C HIS A 197 14.42 10.48 24.15
N PHE A 198 14.13 10.61 22.85
CA PHE A 198 14.53 9.60 21.89
C PHE A 198 16.03 9.67 21.59
N GLU A 199 16.79 8.81 22.27
CA GLU A 199 18.16 8.49 21.90
C GLU A 199 18.14 7.27 20.97
N ARG A 200 18.63 7.43 19.73
CA ARG A 200 18.73 6.29 18.81
C ARG A 200 19.86 5.39 19.32
N PRO A 201 19.58 4.17 19.82
CA PRO A 201 20.64 3.27 20.24
C PRO A 201 21.52 2.97 19.03
N LEU A 202 22.84 3.03 19.21
CA LEU A 202 23.79 2.66 18.17
C LEU A 202 23.54 1.19 17.81
N ARG A 203 22.94 0.93 16.64
CA ARG A 203 22.84 -0.43 16.12
C ARG A 203 24.25 -0.89 15.80
N SER A 204 24.73 -1.91 16.52
CA SER A 204 25.95 -2.60 16.13
C SER A 204 25.74 -3.20 14.74
N VAL A 205 26.64 -2.86 13.82
CA VAL A 205 26.63 -3.47 12.49
C VAL A 205 27.05 -4.93 12.71
N ALA A 206 26.23 -5.87 12.25
CA ALA A 206 26.62 -7.28 12.26
C ALA A 206 27.95 -7.41 11.50
N PRO A 207 28.95 -8.13 12.06
CA PRO A 207 30.23 -8.27 11.38
C PRO A 207 30.00 -8.86 9.99
N LEU A 208 30.47 -8.14 8.96
CA LEU A 208 30.50 -8.64 7.58
C LEU A 208 31.33 -9.92 7.55
N ALA A 209 30.73 -11.02 7.12
CA ALA A 209 31.50 -12.21 6.78
C ALA A 209 32.47 -11.82 5.66
N GLN A 210 33.77 -11.79 5.97
CA GLN A 210 34.81 -11.61 4.97
C GLN A 210 34.79 -12.85 4.08
N LEU A 211 34.16 -12.74 2.91
CA LEU A 211 34.30 -13.73 1.86
C LEU A 211 35.73 -13.61 1.35
N ASP A 212 36.53 -14.64 1.61
CA ASP A 212 37.88 -14.75 1.08
C ASP A 212 37.81 -15.09 -0.41
N PHE A 213 37.88 -14.06 -1.25
CA PHE A 213 37.87 -14.20 -2.71
C PHE A 213 39.19 -14.77 -3.27
N SER A 214 40.20 -15.03 -2.43
CA SER A 214 41.48 -15.61 -2.84
C SER A 214 41.51 -17.14 -2.76
N ALA A 215 40.41 -17.79 -2.37
CA ALA A 215 40.30 -19.24 -2.42
C ALA A 215 40.18 -19.71 -3.88
N VAL A 216 41.34 -19.96 -4.51
CA VAL A 216 41.42 -20.75 -5.75
C VAL A 216 40.82 -22.13 -5.41
N PRO A 217 39.79 -22.60 -6.13
CA PRO A 217 39.27 -23.94 -5.91
C PRO A 217 40.40 -24.92 -6.23
N ALA A 218 40.87 -25.64 -5.21
CA ALA A 218 41.81 -26.72 -5.42
C ALA A 218 41.14 -27.74 -6.37
N PRO A 219 41.84 -28.19 -7.43
CA PRO A 219 41.30 -29.23 -8.29
C PRO A 219 41.01 -30.48 -7.44
N PRO A 220 39.96 -31.25 -7.76
CA PRO A 220 39.66 -32.47 -7.03
C PRO A 220 40.85 -33.42 -7.17
N ALA A 221 41.53 -33.68 -6.06
CA ALA A 221 42.60 -34.67 -6.01
C ALA A 221 41.99 -36.03 -6.38
N ALA A 222 42.49 -36.58 -7.47
CA ALA A 222 42.16 -37.91 -7.96
C ALA A 222 42.39 -38.93 -6.84
N GLN A 223 41.36 -39.72 -6.55
CA GLN A 223 41.48 -40.90 -5.69
C GLN A 223 42.34 -41.95 -6.39
N PRO A 224 43.42 -42.47 -5.76
CA PRO A 224 43.99 -43.74 -6.17
C PRO A 224 43.15 -44.88 -5.57
N ALA A 225 42.69 -45.76 -6.44
CA ALA A 225 41.96 -46.97 -6.12
C ALA A 225 42.86 -48.02 -5.41
N ALA A 226 42.25 -48.66 -4.41
CA ALA A 226 42.35 -50.05 -3.98
C ALA A 226 43.73 -50.75 -3.88
N SER A 227 44.04 -51.27 -2.68
CA SER A 227 44.66 -52.60 -2.48
C SER A 227 44.41 -53.10 -1.04
N GLU A 228 43.44 -54.01 -0.93
CA GLU A 228 43.38 -55.25 -0.11
C GLU A 228 43.96 -55.28 1.33
N PRO A 229 43.14 -55.63 2.36
CA PRO A 229 43.61 -55.98 3.70
C PRO A 229 43.62 -57.51 3.92
N GLU A 230 44.65 -58.02 4.61
CA GLU A 230 44.65 -59.10 5.64
C GLU A 230 46.06 -59.69 5.84
N PRO A 231 46.44 -60.27 7.03
CA PRO A 231 45.60 -61.10 7.90
C PRO A 231 45.70 -60.91 9.44
N THR A 232 44.63 -61.30 10.15
CA THR A 232 44.54 -62.21 11.35
C THR A 232 45.49 -61.95 12.55
N ALA A 233 45.12 -61.90 13.85
CA ALA A 233 43.95 -62.33 14.63
C ALA A 233 43.90 -61.61 16.02
N GLU A 234 42.66 -61.48 16.51
CA GLU A 234 42.06 -61.51 17.88
C GLU A 234 42.88 -61.92 19.15
N PRO A 235 42.30 -61.83 20.38
CA PRO A 235 41.09 -61.14 20.91
C PRO A 235 41.42 -60.32 22.19
N GLU A 236 40.51 -59.58 22.86
CA GLU A 236 39.58 -60.09 23.88
C GLU A 236 38.74 -58.93 24.47
N ALA A 237 37.43 -59.16 24.60
CA ALA A 237 36.47 -58.30 25.29
C ALA A 237 36.25 -58.81 26.74
N PRO A 238 35.72 -57.96 27.63
CA PRO A 238 34.36 -58.26 28.14
C PRO A 238 33.51 -56.98 28.17
N ALA A 239 32.31 -56.98 27.57
CA ALA A 239 31.01 -57.46 28.06
C ALA A 239 30.17 -56.36 28.76
N PRO A 240 28.83 -56.34 28.59
CA PRO A 240 27.98 -55.15 28.74
C PRO A 240 27.05 -55.18 29.96
N GLU A 241 26.78 -54.02 30.56
CA GLU A 241 25.68 -53.83 31.52
C GLU A 241 24.73 -52.71 31.08
N GLU A 242 23.44 -53.03 31.13
CA GLU A 242 22.26 -52.21 30.86
C GLU A 242 21.73 -51.60 32.20
N PRO A 243 20.64 -50.82 32.24
CA PRO A 243 20.50 -49.39 31.99
C PRO A 243 20.20 -48.56 33.25
N ALA A 244 20.64 -47.29 33.30
CA ALA A 244 20.23 -46.34 34.35
C ALA A 244 19.44 -45.16 33.77
N GLN A 245 18.13 -45.19 34.03
CA GLN A 245 17.17 -44.13 33.74
C GLN A 245 17.50 -42.85 34.52
N ARG A 246 17.54 -41.69 33.84
CA ARG A 246 17.40 -40.36 34.46
C ARG A 246 16.62 -39.41 33.54
N PRO A 247 15.88 -38.45 34.11
CA PRO A 247 14.52 -38.14 33.67
C PRO A 247 14.45 -37.20 32.45
N ALA A 248 13.39 -37.41 31.67
CA ALA A 248 13.02 -36.59 30.53
C ALA A 248 12.85 -35.11 30.93
N ARG A 249 13.65 -34.22 30.34
CA ARG A 249 13.37 -32.78 30.32
C ARG A 249 12.12 -32.56 29.47
N ALA A 250 11.11 -31.97 30.09
CA ALA A 250 9.85 -31.58 29.47
C ALA A 250 10.10 -30.76 28.19
N ARG A 251 9.62 -31.28 27.05
CA ARG A 251 9.53 -30.54 25.79
C ARG A 251 8.52 -29.42 26.00
N LYS A 252 8.98 -28.16 26.06
CA LYS A 252 8.10 -27.00 25.98
C LYS A 252 7.34 -27.07 24.65
N ALA A 253 6.03 -27.28 24.72
CA ALA A 253 5.14 -27.21 23.58
C ALA A 253 5.21 -25.80 22.98
N LYS A 254 5.40 -25.72 21.65
CA LYS A 254 5.25 -24.46 20.92
C LYS A 254 3.80 -23.99 21.07
N PRO A 255 3.55 -22.70 21.31
CA PRO A 255 2.18 -22.19 21.29
C PRO A 255 1.60 -22.38 19.90
N THR A 256 0.52 -23.15 19.80
CA THR A 256 -0.23 -23.35 18.57
C THR A 256 -0.93 -22.02 18.26
N ILE A 257 -0.35 -21.24 17.35
CA ILE A 257 -0.99 -20.04 16.84
C ILE A 257 -2.17 -20.52 15.98
N PRO A 258 -3.40 -20.05 16.22
CA PRO A 258 -4.54 -20.43 15.40
C PRO A 258 -4.30 -20.04 13.94
N ALA A 259 -4.85 -20.85 13.03
CA ALA A 259 -4.77 -20.56 11.61
C ALA A 259 -5.53 -19.25 11.33
N TRP A 260 -5.02 -18.45 10.39
CA TRP A 260 -5.58 -17.14 10.05
C TRP A 260 -7.03 -17.21 9.52
N GLU A 261 -7.46 -18.38 9.07
CA GLU A 261 -8.84 -18.64 8.66
C GLU A 261 -9.82 -18.63 9.85
N ASP A 262 -9.38 -19.06 11.05
CA ASP A 262 -10.23 -19.08 12.25
C ASP A 262 -10.53 -17.67 12.77
N VAL A 263 -9.60 -16.73 12.56
CA VAL A 263 -9.74 -15.32 12.96
C VAL A 263 -10.72 -14.58 12.04
N LEU A 264 -10.76 -14.94 10.76
CA LEU A 264 -11.65 -14.32 9.79
C LEU A 264 -13.08 -14.88 9.81
N LEU A 265 -13.24 -16.15 10.20
CA LEU A 265 -14.53 -16.84 10.19
C LEU A 265 -15.23 -16.86 11.55
N GLY A 266 -14.59 -16.38 12.61
CA GLY A 266 -15.22 -16.21 13.94
C GLY A 266 -15.65 -17.53 14.61
N VAL A 267 -15.10 -18.66 14.18
CA VAL A 267 -15.41 -19.97 14.74
C VAL A 267 -14.31 -20.35 15.74
N ARG A 268 -14.69 -20.43 17.02
CA ARG A 268 -13.83 -20.90 18.10
C ARG A 268 -13.57 -22.40 17.94
N SER A 269 -12.34 -22.75 17.54
CA SER A 269 -11.85 -24.14 17.54
C SER A 269 -12.05 -24.76 18.94
N SER A 270 -12.81 -25.84 18.99
CA SER A 270 -13.03 -26.65 20.19
C SER A 270 -12.04 -27.83 20.17
N GLY A 271 -11.23 -27.94 21.21
CA GLY A 271 -10.31 -29.06 21.49
C GLY A 271 -9.11 -28.55 22.28
N ASP A 272 -8.75 -29.04 23.46
CA ASP A 272 -8.99 -30.37 24.05
C ASP A 272 -8.96 -30.30 25.59
N ARG A 273 -9.51 -31.35 26.20
CA ARG A 273 -9.59 -31.62 27.64
C ARG A 273 -8.29 -32.23 28.17
#